data_AF-A0A420AYG9-F1
#
_entry.id   AF-A0A420AYG9-F1
#
_cell.length_a   1.000
_cell.length_b   1.000
_cell.length_c   1.000
_cell.angle_alpha   90.00
_cell.angle_beta   90.00
_cell.angle_gamma   90.00
#
_symmetry.space_group_name_H-M   'P 1'
#
loop_
_entity.id
_entity.type
_entity.pdbx_description
1 polymer ?
#
loop_
_entity_poly.entity_id
_entity_poly.type
_entity_poly.pdbx_seq_one_letter_code
_entity_poly.pdbx_strand_id
1 'polypeptide(L)'
;MRKTVIASLFVAFCLYGHAQSNYEQQILAQRKEKALELAKEQFGPLKADQVASLDYFPISPNYKAKAKIEVLFDEPVFRMPTYDGTSNEYKRYAIVTFQLNGAERTLNIYQSVALFQNPAYKKHLFLPFLDQTNGQESYSGGRYIDLSTDDIKGSTIEIDFNKAYNPYCAYSNGYRCPVPPVENNLETKIMAGEKAFHKAKNERPVNLNAGQEFTEADKKIILSGNENTLLRVLQTTDEKDLKVLKATSSDVKYNDPLLETLSKRMFATVRDPNHPGVGIAAPQIGINKNLIWVQRFDKPEQPFEFYVNPKILWRSKLKRKGAEGCLSIPNRKEDVLRSYAIRLQYINKEGKVIEENIEGFTAVIFQHETDHLFGILFPDRLEEQEKDSYVPLNDKIDFSILPKTLTP
;
A
#
# COMPACT_ATOMS: atom_id res chain seq x y z
N MET A 1 -42.25 -11.02 58.63
CA MET A 1 -42.23 -10.97 57.15
C MET A 1 -41.26 -9.88 56.68
N ARG A 2 -40.48 -10.19 55.63
CA ARG A 2 -39.59 -9.32 54.84
C ARG A 2 -38.39 -8.68 55.55
N LYS A 3 -37.19 -9.26 55.41
CA LYS A 3 -35.90 -8.55 55.20
C LYS A 3 -34.77 -9.53 54.81
N THR A 4 -34.65 -9.94 53.54
CA THR A 4 -33.37 -10.47 52.98
C THR A 4 -33.48 -10.78 51.48
N VAL A 5 -33.45 -9.77 50.60
CA VAL A 5 -33.02 -9.92 49.18
C VAL A 5 -32.50 -8.57 48.65
N ILE A 6 -31.34 -8.07 49.10
CA ILE A 6 -30.68 -6.89 48.48
C ILE A 6 -29.14 -7.06 48.31
N ALA A 7 -28.51 -8.11 48.86
CA ALA A 7 -27.03 -8.21 48.83
C ALA A 7 -26.42 -8.73 47.51
N SER A 8 -27.19 -9.39 46.63
CA SER A 8 -26.65 -10.02 45.42
C SER A 8 -26.56 -9.10 44.20
N LEU A 9 -27.32 -7.98 44.16
CA LEU A 9 -27.29 -7.04 43.02
C LEU A 9 -26.10 -6.06 43.11
N PHE A 10 -25.67 -5.69 44.32
CA PHE A 10 -24.61 -4.70 44.54
C PHE A 10 -23.20 -5.24 44.27
N VAL A 11 -22.94 -6.51 44.60
CA VAL A 11 -21.64 -7.16 44.36
C VAL A 11 -21.39 -7.38 42.86
N ALA A 12 -22.43 -7.75 42.11
CA ALA A 12 -22.35 -7.86 40.65
C ALA A 12 -22.07 -6.48 40.00
N PHE A 13 -22.69 -5.41 40.49
CA PHE A 13 -22.48 -4.04 39.99
C PHE A 13 -21.05 -3.52 40.27
N CYS A 14 -20.49 -3.81 41.45
CA CYS A 14 -19.11 -3.43 41.78
C CYS A 14 -18.07 -4.18 40.94
N LEU A 15 -18.26 -5.49 40.70
CA LEU A 15 -17.37 -6.27 39.85
C LEU A 15 -17.46 -5.85 38.36
N TYR A 16 -18.67 -5.55 37.88
CA TYR A 16 -18.86 -5.00 36.53
C TYR A 16 -18.20 -3.64 36.37
N GLY A 17 -18.36 -2.74 37.35
CA GLY A 17 -17.73 -1.41 37.34
C GLY A 17 -16.21 -1.48 37.30
N HIS A 18 -15.59 -2.37 38.09
CA HIS A 18 -14.14 -2.58 38.09
C HIS A 18 -13.61 -3.21 36.79
N ALA A 19 -14.31 -4.19 36.23
CA ALA A 19 -13.93 -4.82 34.96
C ALA A 19 -14.06 -3.83 33.78
N GLN A 20 -15.13 -3.02 33.78
CA GLN A 20 -15.34 -1.98 32.78
C GLN A 20 -14.27 -0.88 32.88
N SER A 21 -13.92 -0.42 34.09
CA SER A 21 -12.84 0.56 34.28
C SER A 21 -11.48 0.03 33.82
N ASN A 22 -11.20 -1.26 34.03
CA ASN A 22 -9.95 -1.88 33.59
C ASN A 22 -9.89 -1.99 32.05
N TYR A 23 -10.99 -2.40 31.41
CA TYR A 23 -11.07 -2.45 29.95
C TYR A 23 -10.88 -1.06 29.32
N GLU A 24 -11.55 -0.03 29.83
CA GLU A 24 -11.41 1.33 29.32
C GLU A 24 -9.97 1.83 29.48
N GLN A 25 -9.34 1.59 30.63
CA GLN A 25 -7.94 1.91 30.87
C GLN A 25 -6.99 1.19 29.89
N GLN A 26 -7.26 -0.07 29.57
CA GLN A 26 -6.48 -0.82 28.58
C GLN A 26 -6.56 -0.19 27.19
N ILE A 27 -7.77 0.18 26.73
CA ILE A 27 -7.95 0.82 25.44
C ILE A 27 -7.28 2.21 25.41
N LEU A 28 -7.40 2.99 26.49
CA LEU A 28 -6.72 4.28 26.59
C LEU A 28 -5.19 4.15 26.57
N ALA A 29 -4.64 3.15 27.26
CA ALA A 29 -3.20 2.86 27.23
C ALA A 29 -2.73 2.47 25.82
N GLN A 30 -3.48 1.61 25.13
CA GLN A 30 -3.19 1.23 23.74
C GLN A 30 -3.24 2.42 22.79
N ARG A 31 -4.25 3.29 22.89
CA ARG A 31 -4.33 4.53 22.09
C ARG A 31 -3.11 5.42 22.30
N LYS A 32 -2.65 5.57 23.55
CA LYS A 32 -1.46 6.35 23.88
C LYS A 32 -0.20 5.71 23.31
N GLU A 33 -0.01 4.41 23.47
CA GLU A 33 1.14 3.69 22.91
C GLU A 33 1.19 3.82 21.38
N LYS A 34 0.05 3.62 20.71
CA LYS A 34 -0.04 3.75 19.26
C LYS A 34 0.27 5.16 18.78
N ALA A 35 -0.28 6.17 19.45
CA ALA A 35 -0.02 7.57 19.16
C ALA A 35 1.48 7.92 19.28
N LEU A 36 2.16 7.38 20.30
CA LEU A 36 3.60 7.52 20.46
C LEU A 36 4.38 6.76 19.38
N GLU A 37 3.98 5.54 19.03
CA GLU A 37 4.60 4.75 17.97
C GLU A 37 4.56 5.49 16.62
N LEU A 38 3.42 6.07 16.26
CA LEU A 38 3.23 6.82 15.00
C LEU A 38 4.16 8.04 14.89
N ALA A 39 4.53 8.65 16.02
CA ALA A 39 5.39 9.83 16.10
C ALA A 39 6.82 9.54 16.54
N LYS A 40 7.15 8.28 16.87
CA LYS A 40 8.46 7.88 17.41
C LYS A 40 9.57 8.02 16.38
N GLU A 41 9.27 7.66 15.14
CA GLU A 41 10.26 7.66 14.08
C GLU A 41 10.29 9.00 13.36
N GLN A 42 11.50 9.54 13.13
CA GLN A 42 11.70 10.72 12.29
C GLN A 42 11.05 10.55 10.90
N PHE A 43 10.94 9.29 10.43
CA PHE A 43 10.34 8.88 9.16
C PHE A 43 8.93 8.26 9.30
N GLY A 44 8.30 8.41 10.48
CA GLY A 44 6.96 7.93 10.77
C GLY A 44 5.85 8.74 10.07
N PRO A 45 4.62 8.22 10.03
CA PRO A 45 3.51 8.84 9.31
C PRO A 45 2.95 10.09 10.01
N LEU A 46 3.20 10.26 11.31
CA LEU A 46 2.65 11.36 12.10
C LEU A 46 3.77 12.17 12.73
N LYS A 47 3.69 13.50 12.68
CA LYS A 47 4.63 14.37 13.38
C LYS A 47 4.26 14.48 14.86
N ALA A 48 5.26 14.71 15.72
CA ALA A 48 5.08 14.80 17.16
C ALA A 48 4.07 15.89 17.59
N ASP A 49 4.02 17.01 16.89
CA ASP A 49 3.09 18.12 17.13
C ASP A 49 1.64 17.81 16.71
N GLN A 50 1.44 16.78 15.88
CA GLN A 50 0.13 16.36 15.40
C GLN A 50 -0.52 15.26 16.24
N VAL A 51 0.23 14.63 17.16
CA VAL A 51 -0.26 13.55 18.02
C VAL A 51 -1.51 13.95 18.80
N ALA A 52 -1.55 15.18 19.31
CA ALA A 52 -2.70 15.70 20.06
C ALA A 52 -3.97 15.90 19.20
N SER A 53 -3.85 15.78 17.87
CA SER A 53 -4.98 15.89 16.93
C SER A 53 -5.60 14.55 16.57
N LEU A 54 -5.09 13.43 17.10
CA LEU A 54 -5.75 12.14 16.98
C LEU A 54 -7.04 12.15 17.80
N ASP A 55 -8.16 11.84 17.15
CA ASP A 55 -9.48 11.80 17.76
C ASP A 55 -10.07 10.38 17.69
N TYR A 56 -10.89 10.04 18.68
CA TYR A 56 -11.43 8.70 18.84
C TYR A 56 -12.89 8.77 19.25
N PHE A 57 -13.67 7.77 18.85
CA PHE A 57 -15.00 7.58 19.39
C PHE A 57 -14.93 7.20 20.89
N PRO A 58 -16.00 7.51 21.66
CA PRO A 58 -16.15 7.01 23.03
C PRO A 58 -15.99 5.49 23.09
N ILE A 59 -15.28 5.01 24.11
CA ILE A 59 -15.07 3.57 24.31
C ILE A 59 -16.41 2.93 24.66
N SER A 60 -16.77 1.87 23.96
CA SER A 60 -18.02 1.17 24.21
C SER A 60 -17.85 -0.35 24.06
N PRO A 61 -18.13 -1.13 25.12
CA PRO A 61 -18.12 -2.60 25.07
C PRO A 61 -19.10 -3.19 24.06
N ASN A 62 -20.10 -2.44 23.59
CA ASN A 62 -21.05 -2.92 22.58
C ASN A 62 -20.39 -3.15 21.21
N TYR A 63 -19.23 -2.53 20.98
CA TYR A 63 -18.42 -2.71 19.77
C TYR A 63 -17.31 -3.75 19.97
N LYS A 64 -17.43 -4.58 21.00
CA LYS A 64 -16.56 -5.72 21.26
C LYS A 64 -17.33 -7.01 20.98
N ALA A 65 -17.11 -7.58 19.80
CA ALA A 65 -17.87 -8.72 19.30
C ALA A 65 -17.12 -10.03 19.52
N LYS A 66 -17.80 -11.03 20.07
CA LYS A 66 -17.34 -12.42 20.03
C LYS A 66 -17.82 -13.06 18.73
N ALA A 67 -16.89 -13.35 17.83
CA ALA A 67 -17.20 -13.89 16.51
C ALA A 67 -16.98 -15.41 16.48
N LYS A 68 -17.84 -16.11 15.73
CA LYS A 68 -17.54 -17.45 15.23
C LYS A 68 -16.51 -17.31 14.11
N ILE A 69 -15.47 -18.12 14.13
CA ILE A 69 -14.43 -18.13 13.10
C ILE A 69 -14.44 -19.44 12.33
N GLU A 70 -14.35 -19.33 11.01
CA GLU A 70 -14.12 -20.43 10.08
C GLU A 70 -12.78 -20.18 9.39
N VAL A 71 -11.77 -20.97 9.78
CA VAL A 71 -10.44 -20.92 9.14
C VAL A 71 -10.53 -21.59 7.78
N LEU A 72 -10.03 -20.89 6.75
CA LEU A 72 -10.03 -21.37 5.38
C LEU A 72 -8.71 -22.10 5.08
N PHE A 73 -8.80 -23.10 4.23
CA PHE A 73 -7.67 -23.89 3.77
C PHE A 73 -7.56 -23.79 2.25
N ASP A 74 -6.34 -23.86 1.73
CA ASP A 74 -6.03 -23.83 0.29
C ASP A 74 -6.52 -22.59 -0.47
N GLU A 75 -6.70 -21.47 0.24
CA GLU A 75 -7.05 -20.18 -0.38
C GLU A 75 -5.94 -19.68 -1.32
N PRO A 76 -6.29 -19.23 -2.54
CA PRO A 76 -5.31 -18.69 -3.48
C PRO A 76 -4.72 -17.38 -2.96
N VAL A 77 -3.47 -17.11 -3.36
CA VAL A 77 -2.89 -15.77 -3.19
C VAL A 77 -3.58 -14.82 -4.16
N PHE A 78 -3.95 -13.65 -3.69
CA PHE A 78 -4.44 -12.56 -4.52
C PHE A 78 -3.71 -11.26 -4.18
N ARG A 79 -3.78 -10.29 -5.11
CA ARG A 79 -3.22 -8.95 -4.91
C ARG A 79 -4.29 -8.01 -4.39
N MET A 80 -4.14 -7.58 -3.14
CA MET A 80 -5.00 -6.56 -2.54
C MET A 80 -4.52 -5.18 -2.99
N PRO A 81 -5.36 -4.37 -3.66
CA PRO A 81 -4.98 -3.04 -4.14
C PRO A 81 -4.67 -2.10 -2.97
N THR A 82 -3.85 -1.08 -3.20
CA THR A 82 -3.51 -0.04 -2.23
C THR A 82 -3.95 1.34 -2.72
N TYR A 83 -4.11 2.30 -1.80
CA TYR A 83 -4.54 3.68 -2.15
C TYR A 83 -3.54 4.44 -3.01
N ASP A 84 -2.25 4.08 -2.94
CA ASP A 84 -1.26 4.55 -3.90
C ASP A 84 -1.33 3.77 -5.22
N GLY A 85 -2.43 3.10 -5.54
CA GLY A 85 -2.61 2.41 -6.81
C GLY A 85 -1.56 1.34 -7.11
N THR A 86 -0.89 0.76 -6.10
CA THR A 86 -0.09 -0.48 -6.23
C THR A 86 -0.90 -1.64 -5.64
N SER A 87 -0.26 -2.77 -5.34
CA SER A 87 -0.92 -3.87 -4.63
C SER A 87 0.09 -4.70 -3.82
N ASN A 88 -0.42 -5.44 -2.83
CA ASN A 88 0.34 -6.34 -1.96
C ASN A 88 -0.30 -7.74 -1.99
N GLU A 89 0.50 -8.78 -1.84
CA GLU A 89 0.00 -10.17 -1.85
C GLU A 89 -0.55 -10.57 -0.47
N TYR A 90 -1.78 -11.08 -0.49
CA TYR A 90 -2.49 -11.58 0.68
C TYR A 90 -3.14 -12.94 0.39
N LYS A 91 -3.43 -13.65 1.47
CA LYS A 91 -4.35 -14.79 1.47
C LYS A 91 -5.54 -14.47 2.36
N ARG A 92 -6.73 -14.90 1.97
CA ARG A 92 -7.86 -14.97 2.90
C ARG A 92 -7.54 -16.08 3.91
N TYR A 93 -7.62 -15.75 5.18
CA TYR A 93 -7.25 -16.66 6.27
C TYR A 93 -8.49 -17.27 6.93
N ALA A 94 -9.49 -16.44 7.20
CA ALA A 94 -10.71 -16.90 7.85
C ALA A 94 -11.91 -16.03 7.49
N ILE A 95 -13.10 -16.59 7.66
CA ILE A 95 -14.37 -15.87 7.67
C ILE A 95 -14.83 -15.78 9.12
N VAL A 96 -15.21 -14.59 9.56
CA VAL A 96 -15.76 -14.36 10.89
C VAL A 96 -17.19 -13.89 10.82
N THR A 97 -18.05 -14.48 11.64
CA THR A 97 -19.47 -14.15 11.73
C THR A 97 -19.81 -13.75 13.16
N PHE A 98 -20.48 -12.61 13.33
CA PHE A 98 -20.79 -12.05 14.65
C PHE A 98 -22.07 -11.21 14.62
N GLN A 99 -22.66 -10.99 15.80
CA GLN A 99 -23.78 -10.07 15.96
C GLN A 99 -23.26 -8.67 16.31
N LEU A 100 -23.70 -7.66 15.57
CA LEU A 100 -23.41 -6.26 15.88
C LEU A 100 -24.61 -5.39 15.48
N ASN A 101 -25.00 -4.49 16.37
CA ASN A 101 -26.17 -3.61 16.19
C ASN A 101 -27.45 -4.36 15.82
N GLY A 102 -27.67 -5.55 16.41
CA GLY A 102 -28.88 -6.35 16.23
C GLY A 102 -28.98 -7.13 14.92
N ALA A 103 -27.91 -7.17 14.11
CA ALA A 103 -27.85 -7.95 12.89
C ALA A 103 -26.58 -8.82 12.84
N GLU A 104 -26.68 -9.96 12.16
CA GLU A 104 -25.52 -10.78 11.84
C GLU A 104 -24.66 -10.09 10.79
N ARG A 105 -23.34 -10.10 10.99
CA ARG A 105 -22.34 -9.49 10.14
C ARG A 105 -21.23 -10.49 9.87
N THR A 106 -20.63 -10.34 8.69
CA THR A 106 -19.52 -11.18 8.25
C THR A 106 -18.36 -10.31 7.80
N LEU A 107 -17.13 -10.72 8.10
CA LEU A 107 -15.91 -10.14 7.56
C LEU A 107 -14.93 -11.25 7.20
N ASN A 108 -14.03 -10.97 6.27
CA ASN A 108 -12.87 -11.81 5.99
C ASN A 108 -11.65 -11.28 6.75
N ILE A 109 -10.88 -12.18 7.35
CA ILE A 109 -9.55 -11.92 7.90
C ILE A 109 -8.51 -12.34 6.85
N TYR A 110 -7.47 -11.55 6.69
CA TYR A 110 -6.40 -11.78 5.72
C TYR A 110 -5.05 -11.98 6.38
N GLN A 111 -4.12 -12.60 5.65
CA GLN A 111 -2.72 -12.74 6.06
C GLN A 111 -1.81 -12.27 4.94
N SER A 112 -0.86 -11.38 5.26
CA SER A 112 0.11 -10.85 4.29
C SER A 112 1.16 -11.90 3.95
N VAL A 113 1.41 -12.11 2.65
CA VAL A 113 2.40 -13.09 2.18
C VAL A 113 3.81 -12.74 2.65
N ALA A 114 4.17 -11.46 2.57
CA ALA A 114 5.49 -10.98 3.01
C ALA A 114 5.69 -11.10 4.53
N LEU A 115 4.65 -10.79 5.32
CA LEU A 115 4.77 -10.80 6.78
C LEU A 115 4.77 -12.21 7.37
N PHE A 116 3.98 -13.15 6.82
CA PHE A 116 3.92 -14.49 7.44
C PHE A 116 5.24 -15.26 7.30
N GLN A 117 6.03 -14.93 6.28
CA GLN A 117 7.38 -15.50 6.08
C GLN A 117 8.39 -14.98 7.11
N ASN A 118 8.13 -13.81 7.72
CA ASN A 118 8.94 -13.28 8.80
C ASN A 118 8.53 -13.94 10.13
N PRO A 119 9.45 -14.63 10.85
CA PRO A 119 9.14 -15.28 12.12
C PRO A 119 8.47 -14.36 13.15
N ALA A 120 8.82 -13.06 13.18
CA ALA A 120 8.24 -12.09 14.11
C ALA A 120 6.78 -11.77 13.81
N TYR A 121 6.35 -11.88 12.55
CA TYR A 121 5.00 -11.53 12.09
C TYR A 121 4.21 -12.74 11.59
N LYS A 122 4.73 -13.96 11.76
CA LYS A 122 4.10 -15.22 11.30
C LYS A 122 2.65 -15.38 11.76
N LYS A 123 2.34 -14.87 12.95
CA LYS A 123 1.01 -14.97 13.58
C LYS A 123 0.10 -13.80 13.28
N HIS A 124 0.60 -12.75 12.64
CA HIS A 124 -0.17 -11.54 12.34
C HIS A 124 -1.31 -11.86 11.37
N LEU A 125 -2.48 -11.34 11.72
CA LEU A 125 -3.71 -11.39 10.94
C LEU A 125 -4.20 -9.95 10.75
N PHE A 126 -4.72 -9.67 9.56
CA PHE A 126 -5.10 -8.34 9.12
C PHE A 126 -6.60 -8.29 8.82
N LEU A 127 -7.32 -7.39 9.49
CA LEU A 127 -8.75 -7.18 9.28
C LEU A 127 -9.01 -5.72 8.84
N PRO A 128 -8.96 -5.45 7.52
CA PRO A 128 -9.38 -4.17 6.97
C PRO A 128 -10.90 -4.14 6.78
N PHE A 129 -11.56 -3.02 7.04
CA PHE A 129 -12.99 -2.90 6.81
C PHE A 129 -13.43 -1.48 6.44
N LEU A 130 -14.59 -1.40 5.81
CA LEU A 130 -15.39 -0.19 5.63
C LEU A 130 -16.70 -0.32 6.41
N ASP A 131 -17.30 0.81 6.75
CA ASP A 131 -18.59 0.93 7.42
C ASP A 131 -19.24 2.28 7.10
N GLN A 132 -20.47 2.49 7.55
CA GLN A 132 -21.25 3.71 7.21
C GLN A 132 -20.74 5.00 7.87
N THR A 133 -19.69 4.96 8.70
CA THR A 133 -19.00 6.16 9.21
C THR A 133 -17.91 6.70 8.28
N ASN A 134 -17.45 5.91 7.31
CA ASN A 134 -16.32 6.33 6.47
C ASN A 134 -16.69 7.53 5.58
N GLY A 135 -15.81 8.52 5.57
CA GLY A 135 -15.95 9.74 4.76
C GLY A 135 -16.72 10.88 5.43
N GLN A 136 -17.33 10.63 6.58
CA GLN A 136 -17.96 11.66 7.41
C GLN A 136 -17.33 11.69 8.81
N GLU A 137 -17.50 10.64 9.61
CA GLU A 137 -16.99 10.58 10.98
C GLU A 137 -15.63 9.84 11.10
N SER A 138 -15.34 8.89 10.20
CA SER A 138 -14.08 8.14 10.15
C SER A 138 -13.38 8.28 8.80
N TYR A 139 -12.11 7.85 8.72
CA TYR A 139 -11.29 8.01 7.51
C TYR A 139 -11.97 7.37 6.30
N SER A 140 -12.02 8.08 5.17
CA SER A 140 -12.73 7.63 3.97
C SER A 140 -12.16 6.35 3.36
N GLY A 141 -10.89 6.03 3.63
CA GLY A 141 -10.23 4.84 3.12
C GLY A 141 -10.39 3.58 3.98
N GLY A 142 -11.30 3.59 4.94
CA GLY A 142 -11.51 2.46 5.86
C GLY A 142 -10.53 2.45 7.03
N ARG A 143 -10.72 1.45 7.89
CA ARG A 143 -9.97 1.27 9.13
C ARG A 143 -9.50 -0.17 9.26
N TYR A 144 -8.46 -0.38 10.06
CA TYR A 144 -7.83 -1.68 10.25
C TYR A 144 -7.93 -2.14 11.70
N ILE A 145 -7.95 -3.45 11.88
CA ILE A 145 -7.71 -4.12 13.16
C ILE A 145 -6.60 -5.14 12.91
N ASP A 146 -5.54 -5.07 13.72
CA ASP A 146 -4.52 -6.10 13.77
C ASP A 146 -4.96 -7.19 14.76
N LEU A 147 -4.88 -8.43 14.31
CA LEU A 147 -5.22 -9.64 15.06
C LEU A 147 -4.03 -10.59 15.05
N SER A 148 -4.11 -11.64 15.86
CA SER A 148 -3.14 -12.72 15.92
C SER A 148 -3.83 -14.07 15.82
N THR A 149 -3.16 -15.07 15.25
CA THR A 149 -3.61 -16.47 15.35
C THR A 149 -3.75 -16.92 16.81
N ASP A 150 -3.01 -16.29 17.74
CA ASP A 150 -3.13 -16.56 19.17
C ASP A 150 -4.43 -16.03 19.79
N ASP A 151 -5.14 -15.11 19.13
CA ASP A 151 -6.44 -14.59 19.57
C ASP A 151 -7.57 -15.60 19.32
N ILE A 152 -7.33 -16.61 18.50
CA ILE A 152 -8.30 -17.67 18.18
C ILE A 152 -8.41 -18.63 19.37
N LYS A 153 -9.62 -18.71 19.94
CA LYS A 153 -9.95 -19.61 21.06
C LYS A 153 -11.02 -20.60 20.61
N GLY A 154 -10.59 -21.80 20.22
CA GLY A 154 -11.46 -22.83 19.66
C GLY A 154 -12.09 -22.37 18.35
N SER A 155 -13.43 -22.37 18.26
CA SER A 155 -14.19 -21.88 17.11
C SER A 155 -14.58 -20.41 17.21
N THR A 156 -13.91 -19.63 18.07
CA THR A 156 -14.23 -18.21 18.28
C THR A 156 -13.01 -17.32 18.28
N ILE A 157 -13.20 -16.05 17.91
CA ILE A 157 -12.22 -14.97 18.00
C ILE A 157 -12.93 -13.70 18.50
N GLU A 158 -12.21 -12.84 19.21
CA GLU A 158 -12.73 -11.55 19.65
C GLU A 158 -12.35 -10.45 18.65
N ILE A 159 -13.33 -9.66 18.20
CA ILE A 159 -13.13 -8.50 17.33
C ILE A 159 -13.54 -7.27 18.12
N ASP A 160 -12.55 -6.45 18.49
CA ASP A 160 -12.77 -5.22 19.25
C ASP A 160 -12.60 -3.98 18.37
N PHE A 161 -13.71 -3.43 17.89
CA PHE A 161 -13.69 -2.24 17.04
C PHE A 161 -13.24 -0.97 17.78
N ASN A 162 -13.14 -0.98 19.12
CA ASN A 162 -12.52 0.12 19.86
C ASN A 162 -11.02 0.24 19.59
N LYS A 163 -10.41 -0.83 19.07
CA LYS A 163 -9.00 -0.91 18.65
C LYS A 163 -8.81 -0.60 17.16
N ALA A 164 -9.89 -0.31 16.43
CA ALA A 164 -9.80 0.03 15.01
C ALA A 164 -9.02 1.34 14.83
N TYR A 165 -8.04 1.35 13.93
CA TYR A 165 -7.15 2.48 13.70
C TYR A 165 -7.14 2.87 12.21
N ASN A 166 -6.74 4.11 11.93
CA ASN A 166 -6.62 4.59 10.56
C ASN A 166 -5.32 4.09 9.91
N PRO A 167 -5.33 3.73 8.61
CA PRO A 167 -4.10 3.49 7.87
C PRO A 167 -3.16 4.69 7.89
N TYR A 168 -1.86 4.46 7.73
CA TYR A 168 -0.86 5.54 7.66
C TYR A 168 -1.17 6.61 6.60
N CYS A 169 -1.85 6.21 5.53
CA CYS A 169 -2.31 7.08 4.46
C CYS A 169 -3.32 8.14 4.92
N ALA A 170 -3.94 7.97 6.09
CA ALA A 170 -4.77 8.99 6.72
C ALA A 170 -3.95 10.19 7.21
N TYR A 171 -2.70 9.97 7.62
CA TYR A 171 -1.83 10.99 8.20
C TYR A 171 -0.77 11.52 7.22
N SER A 172 -0.32 10.69 6.28
CA SER A 172 0.81 11.01 5.41
C SER A 172 0.71 10.37 4.02
N ASN A 173 1.16 11.09 3.01
CA ASN A 173 1.28 10.59 1.64
C ASN A 173 2.53 9.69 1.50
N GLY A 174 2.60 8.87 0.45
CA GLY A 174 3.75 7.99 0.20
C GLY A 174 3.76 6.66 0.98
N TYR A 175 2.62 6.26 1.56
CA TYR A 175 2.40 4.93 2.13
C TYR A 175 1.51 4.05 1.24
N ARG A 176 1.76 2.74 1.27
CA ARG A 176 1.07 1.72 0.46
C ARG A 176 -0.03 1.03 1.27
N CYS A 177 -1.08 1.75 1.61
CA CYS A 177 -2.13 1.24 2.51
C CYS A 177 -3.15 0.39 1.74
N PRO A 178 -3.41 -0.87 2.15
CA PRO A 178 -4.39 -1.73 1.49
C PRO A 178 -5.82 -1.15 1.47
N VAL A 179 -6.50 -1.24 0.34
CA VAL A 179 -7.91 -0.90 0.22
C VAL A 179 -8.72 -2.09 0.77
N PRO A 180 -9.63 -1.88 1.75
CA PRO A 180 -10.50 -2.94 2.23
C PRO A 180 -11.30 -3.57 1.08
N PRO A 181 -11.30 -4.92 0.93
CA PRO A 181 -12.13 -5.58 -0.07
C PRO A 181 -13.62 -5.30 0.14
N VAL A 182 -14.41 -5.36 -0.94
CA VAL A 182 -15.84 -5.02 -0.93
C VAL A 182 -16.63 -5.91 0.03
N GLU A 183 -16.22 -7.16 0.20
CA GLU A 183 -16.80 -8.14 1.12
C GLU A 183 -16.61 -7.75 2.60
N ASN A 184 -15.69 -6.83 2.88
CA ASN A 184 -15.46 -6.27 4.21
C ASN A 184 -16.11 -4.88 4.38
N ASN A 185 -17.13 -4.56 3.60
CA ASN A 185 -17.96 -3.36 3.79
C ASN A 185 -19.18 -3.68 4.66
N LEU A 186 -19.24 -3.09 5.85
CA LEU A 186 -20.33 -3.28 6.79
C LEU A 186 -21.44 -2.25 6.60
N GLU A 187 -22.64 -2.74 6.34
CA GLU A 187 -23.87 -1.91 6.24
C GLU A 187 -24.40 -1.52 7.63
N THR A 188 -23.55 -0.89 8.43
CA THR A 188 -23.87 -0.31 9.74
C THR A 188 -22.84 0.76 10.08
N LYS A 189 -23.19 1.70 10.95
CA LYS A 189 -22.21 2.60 11.57
C LYS A 189 -21.42 1.87 12.66
N ILE A 190 -20.10 2.05 12.68
CA ILE A 190 -19.23 1.62 13.77
C ILE A 190 -18.67 2.87 14.48
N MET A 191 -19.38 3.30 15.53
CA MET A 191 -19.02 4.46 16.36
C MET A 191 -18.01 4.06 17.46
N ALA A 192 -16.94 3.37 17.08
CA ALA A 192 -15.85 2.92 17.96
C ALA A 192 -14.51 3.01 17.22
N GLY A 193 -13.42 3.12 17.97
CA GLY A 193 -12.06 3.24 17.41
C GLY A 193 -11.69 4.67 17.02
N GLU A 194 -10.76 4.80 16.09
CA GLU A 194 -10.26 6.10 15.62
C GLU A 194 -11.24 6.80 14.67
N LYS A 195 -11.30 8.14 14.78
CA LYS A 195 -12.09 9.04 13.94
C LYS A 195 -11.26 9.58 12.79
N ALA A 196 -11.89 10.31 11.87
CA ALA A 196 -11.18 10.94 10.76
C ALA A 196 -10.12 11.93 11.28
N PHE A 197 -8.91 11.85 10.71
CA PHE A 197 -7.85 12.80 11.00
C PHE A 197 -7.99 14.04 10.12
N HIS A 198 -8.13 15.22 10.73
CA HIS A 198 -8.50 16.46 10.04
C HIS A 198 -7.35 17.47 9.85
N LYS A 199 -6.10 17.08 10.11
CA LYS A 199 -4.94 17.94 9.80
C LYS A 199 -4.44 17.70 8.38
N ALA A 200 -3.66 18.66 7.88
CA ALA A 200 -2.94 18.50 6.62
C ALA A 200 -2.06 17.25 6.68
N LYS A 201 -2.12 16.44 5.62
CA LYS A 201 -1.29 15.24 5.50
C LYS A 201 0.18 15.63 5.45
N ASN A 202 1.02 14.85 6.11
CA ASN A 202 2.45 14.95 5.93
C ASN A 202 2.87 14.35 4.58
N GLU A 203 4.11 14.64 4.18
CA GLU A 203 4.80 13.87 3.15
C GLU A 203 5.76 12.92 3.87
N ARG A 204 5.77 11.64 3.47
CA ARG A 204 6.71 10.66 4.02
C ARG A 204 8.15 11.16 3.76
N PRO A 205 8.99 11.34 4.80
CA PRO A 205 10.32 11.86 4.58
C PRO A 205 11.18 10.81 3.87
N VAL A 206 12.01 11.26 2.93
CA VAL A 206 12.93 10.38 2.19
C VAL A 206 14.21 10.21 3.00
N ASN A 207 14.47 8.98 3.45
CA ASN A 207 15.75 8.65 4.04
C ASN A 207 16.78 8.38 2.92
N LEU A 208 17.58 9.38 2.57
CA LEU A 208 18.63 9.28 1.55
C LEU A 208 19.70 8.20 1.89
N ASN A 209 19.84 7.85 3.17
CA ASN A 209 20.81 6.87 3.65
C ASN A 209 20.25 5.46 3.77
N ALA A 210 18.94 5.25 3.53
CA ALA A 210 18.31 3.92 3.59
C ALA A 210 18.58 3.06 2.35
N GLY A 211 19.21 3.62 1.32
CA GLY A 211 19.59 2.90 0.12
C GLY A 211 20.52 1.72 0.42
N GLN A 212 20.22 0.57 -0.15
CA GLN A 212 21.05 -0.62 -0.08
C GLN A 212 22.15 -0.58 -1.14
N GLU A 213 23.26 -1.26 -0.87
CA GLU A 213 24.31 -1.50 -1.87
C GLU A 213 23.87 -2.57 -2.88
N PHE A 214 24.52 -2.60 -4.04
CA PHE A 214 24.40 -3.70 -5.00
C PHE A 214 24.98 -4.99 -4.41
N THR A 215 24.26 -6.09 -4.57
CA THR A 215 24.73 -7.42 -4.18
C THR A 215 25.85 -7.90 -5.11
N GLU A 216 26.59 -8.94 -4.73
CA GLU A 216 27.60 -9.54 -5.62
C GLU A 216 27.00 -10.08 -6.92
N ALA A 217 25.75 -10.55 -6.88
CA ALA A 217 25.02 -10.96 -8.07
C ALA A 217 24.72 -9.76 -8.98
N ASP A 218 24.25 -8.64 -8.42
CA ASP A 218 24.01 -7.40 -9.16
C ASP A 218 25.31 -6.88 -9.80
N LYS A 219 26.41 -6.84 -9.03
CA LYS A 219 27.72 -6.40 -9.52
C LYS A 219 28.19 -7.24 -10.70
N LYS A 220 27.99 -8.57 -10.67
CA LYS A 220 28.33 -9.45 -11.79
C LYS A 220 27.53 -9.10 -13.05
N ILE A 221 26.24 -8.76 -12.91
CA ILE A 221 25.42 -8.30 -14.04
C ILE A 221 25.95 -6.96 -14.56
N ILE A 222 26.15 -5.98 -13.68
CA ILE A 222 26.60 -4.62 -14.02
C ILE A 222 27.97 -4.61 -14.70
N LEU A 223 28.90 -5.46 -14.24
CA LEU A 223 30.29 -5.51 -14.70
C LEU A 223 30.55 -6.56 -15.79
N SER A 224 29.51 -7.25 -16.28
CA SER A 224 29.64 -8.27 -17.34
C SER A 224 30.01 -7.72 -18.73
N GLY A 225 30.00 -6.40 -18.91
CA GLY A 225 30.30 -5.74 -20.18
C GLY A 225 30.57 -4.25 -19.99
N ASN A 226 30.83 -3.56 -21.10
CA ASN A 226 31.03 -2.11 -21.10
C ASN A 226 29.71 -1.34 -21.19
N GLU A 227 29.77 -0.01 -21.19
CA GLU A 227 28.61 0.90 -21.17
C GLU A 227 27.62 0.71 -22.34
N ASN A 228 28.07 0.11 -23.45
CA ASN A 228 27.26 -0.14 -24.65
C ASN A 228 26.82 -1.61 -24.77
N THR A 229 27.28 -2.49 -23.88
CA THR A 229 26.90 -3.90 -23.89
C THR A 229 25.47 -4.06 -23.35
N LEU A 230 24.57 -4.52 -24.22
CA LEU A 230 23.17 -4.79 -23.87
C LEU A 230 23.07 -5.75 -22.68
N LEU A 231 22.08 -5.52 -21.83
CA LEU A 231 21.70 -6.43 -20.76
C LEU A 231 20.65 -7.42 -21.27
N ARG A 232 20.68 -8.65 -20.76
CA ARG A 232 19.63 -9.63 -21.06
C ARG A 232 18.33 -9.16 -20.41
N VAL A 233 17.31 -8.94 -21.23
CA VAL A 233 15.94 -8.70 -20.74
C VAL A 233 15.30 -10.01 -20.33
N LEU A 234 14.93 -10.12 -19.06
CA LEU A 234 14.26 -11.27 -18.48
C LEU A 234 12.85 -11.43 -19.05
N GLN A 235 12.43 -12.67 -19.28
CA GLN A 235 11.16 -13.00 -19.94
C GLN A 235 10.21 -13.77 -19.02
N THR A 236 8.92 -13.42 -19.04
CA THR A 236 7.90 -14.12 -18.22
C THR A 236 7.70 -15.59 -18.60
N THR A 237 8.20 -16.01 -19.78
CA THR A 237 8.15 -17.39 -20.24
C THR A 237 9.16 -18.30 -19.54
N ASP A 238 10.16 -17.74 -18.84
CA ASP A 238 11.11 -18.50 -18.03
C ASP A 238 10.75 -18.37 -16.54
N GLU A 239 10.68 -19.50 -15.82
CA GLU A 239 10.23 -19.53 -14.43
C GLU A 239 11.21 -18.81 -13.46
N LYS A 240 12.51 -18.84 -13.75
CA LYS A 240 13.53 -18.18 -12.92
C LYS A 240 13.49 -16.68 -13.14
N ASP A 241 13.38 -16.26 -14.40
CA ASP A 241 13.18 -14.88 -14.78
C ASP A 241 11.89 -14.31 -14.14
N LEU A 242 10.78 -15.06 -14.22
CA LEU A 242 9.50 -14.66 -13.63
C LEU A 242 9.60 -14.43 -12.12
N LYS A 243 10.35 -15.28 -11.39
CA LYS A 243 10.58 -15.10 -9.95
C LYS A 243 11.28 -13.77 -9.64
N VAL A 244 12.23 -13.37 -10.48
CA VAL A 244 12.93 -12.07 -10.35
C VAL A 244 12.01 -10.92 -10.72
N LEU A 245 11.26 -11.05 -11.82
CA LEU A 245 10.29 -10.06 -12.29
C LEU A 245 9.13 -9.83 -11.33
N LYS A 246 8.78 -10.82 -10.49
CA LYS A 246 7.73 -10.74 -9.46
C LYS A 246 8.26 -10.37 -8.07
N ALA A 247 9.58 -10.25 -7.90
CA ALA A 247 10.17 -9.84 -6.62
C ALA A 247 10.11 -8.32 -6.42
N THR A 248 9.90 -7.88 -5.17
CA THR A 248 9.93 -6.46 -4.81
C THR A 248 11.36 -5.92 -4.81
N SER A 249 11.51 -4.70 -5.29
CA SER A 249 12.79 -3.99 -5.37
C SER A 249 13.08 -3.15 -4.14
N SER A 250 14.37 -2.92 -3.90
CA SER A 250 14.87 -2.13 -2.76
C SER A 250 15.44 -0.79 -3.22
N ASP A 251 15.38 0.21 -2.35
CA ASP A 251 16.04 1.49 -2.60
C ASP A 251 17.56 1.27 -2.72
N VAL A 252 18.22 2.01 -3.61
CA VAL A 252 19.67 2.00 -3.82
C VAL A 252 20.31 3.30 -3.34
N LYS A 253 21.57 3.26 -2.91
CA LYS A 253 22.33 4.49 -2.60
C LYS A 253 22.47 5.33 -3.87
N TYR A 254 21.96 6.56 -3.86
CA TYR A 254 21.96 7.44 -5.04
C TYR A 254 23.35 7.80 -5.55
N ASN A 255 24.36 7.70 -4.69
CA ASN A 255 25.77 7.99 -4.97
C ASN A 255 26.62 6.71 -5.15
N ASP A 256 25.99 5.54 -5.36
CA ASP A 256 26.73 4.32 -5.65
C ASP A 256 27.49 4.46 -6.99
N PRO A 257 28.81 4.19 -7.04
CA PRO A 257 29.63 4.39 -8.23
C PRO A 257 29.21 3.52 -9.42
N LEU A 258 28.52 2.39 -9.19
CA LEU A 258 28.06 1.50 -10.25
C LEU A 258 26.80 2.01 -10.98
N LEU A 259 26.12 3.02 -10.43
CA LEU A 259 24.90 3.56 -11.04
C LEU A 259 25.16 4.14 -12.44
N GLU A 260 26.30 4.77 -12.67
CA GLU A 260 26.61 5.34 -13.99
C GLU A 260 26.72 4.24 -15.05
N THR A 261 27.51 3.20 -14.77
CA THR A 261 27.69 2.05 -15.67
C THR A 261 26.37 1.33 -15.90
N LEU A 262 25.62 1.03 -14.84
CA LEU A 262 24.32 0.37 -14.96
C LEU A 262 23.33 1.23 -15.77
N SER A 263 23.25 2.52 -15.48
CA SER A 263 22.36 3.45 -16.17
C SER A 263 22.62 3.47 -17.67
N LYS A 264 23.88 3.59 -18.11
CA LYS A 264 24.23 3.58 -19.54
C LYS A 264 23.88 2.26 -20.23
N ARG A 265 24.12 1.12 -19.56
CA ARG A 265 23.78 -0.20 -20.10
C ARG A 265 22.27 -0.43 -20.18
N MET A 266 21.51 0.00 -19.18
CA MET A 266 20.04 -0.02 -19.24
C MET A 266 19.52 0.85 -20.40
N PHE A 267 20.11 2.03 -20.59
CA PHE A 267 19.77 2.92 -21.71
C PHE A 267 20.08 2.29 -23.08
N ALA A 268 21.25 1.64 -23.23
CA ALA A 268 21.56 0.90 -24.45
C ALA A 268 20.54 -0.23 -24.70
N THR A 269 20.11 -0.91 -23.63
CA THR A 269 19.16 -2.04 -23.68
C THR A 269 17.76 -1.61 -24.10
N VAL A 270 17.19 -0.55 -23.50
CA VAL A 270 15.85 -0.06 -23.87
C VAL A 270 15.80 0.51 -25.28
N ARG A 271 16.94 0.95 -25.81
CA ARG A 271 17.08 1.43 -27.20
C ARG A 271 17.59 0.39 -28.18
N ASP A 272 17.59 -0.91 -27.82
CA ASP A 272 17.93 -1.98 -28.77
C ASP A 272 17.06 -1.83 -30.04
N PRO A 273 17.64 -1.63 -31.23
CA PRO A 273 16.88 -1.48 -32.47
C PRO A 273 15.97 -2.66 -32.79
N ASN A 274 16.28 -3.85 -32.29
CA ASN A 274 15.47 -5.05 -32.52
C ASN A 274 14.23 -5.09 -31.63
N HIS A 275 14.31 -4.49 -30.42
CA HIS A 275 13.24 -4.51 -29.42
C HIS A 275 13.17 -3.18 -28.66
N PRO A 276 12.84 -2.06 -29.35
CA PRO A 276 12.84 -0.75 -28.73
C PRO A 276 11.71 -0.62 -27.71
N GLY A 277 12.02 -0.06 -26.54
CA GLY A 277 11.08 0.31 -25.50
C GLY A 277 11.01 1.82 -25.27
N VAL A 278 9.95 2.27 -24.60
CA VAL A 278 9.81 3.65 -24.11
C VAL A 278 10.17 3.80 -22.63
N GLY A 279 10.47 2.68 -21.98
CA GLY A 279 10.89 2.59 -20.59
C GLY A 279 11.49 1.21 -20.29
N ILE A 280 12.28 1.15 -19.23
CA ILE A 280 12.80 -0.11 -18.67
C ILE A 280 13.06 0.04 -17.17
N ALA A 281 12.73 -0.99 -16.41
CA ALA A 281 13.02 -1.09 -14.98
C ALA A 281 14.15 -2.09 -14.70
N ALA A 282 14.97 -1.83 -13.67
CA ALA A 282 16.08 -2.72 -13.31
C ALA A 282 15.69 -4.19 -13.05
N PRO A 283 14.51 -4.53 -12.50
CA PRO A 283 14.07 -5.92 -12.38
C PRO A 283 14.03 -6.67 -13.73
N GLN A 284 13.74 -5.97 -14.83
CA GLN A 284 13.72 -6.57 -16.16
C GLN A 284 15.10 -6.98 -16.67
N ILE A 285 16.18 -6.51 -16.05
CA ILE A 285 17.56 -6.92 -16.34
C ILE A 285 18.18 -7.74 -15.19
N GLY A 286 17.35 -8.19 -14.26
CA GLY A 286 17.74 -9.08 -13.17
C GLY A 286 18.26 -8.40 -11.91
N ILE A 287 18.03 -7.09 -11.74
CA ILE A 287 18.48 -6.32 -10.57
C ILE A 287 17.25 -5.74 -9.86
N ASN A 288 16.89 -6.28 -8.68
CA ASN A 288 15.74 -5.79 -7.88
C ASN A 288 16.09 -4.53 -7.07
N LYS A 289 16.43 -3.46 -7.78
CA LYS A 289 16.65 -2.11 -7.24
C LYS A 289 15.66 -1.12 -7.86
N ASN A 290 15.29 -0.10 -7.09
CA ASN A 290 14.34 0.93 -7.50
C ASN A 290 14.98 1.90 -8.51
N LEU A 291 15.15 1.44 -9.75
CA LEU A 291 15.81 2.15 -10.84
C LEU A 291 15.02 1.97 -12.13
N ILE A 292 14.73 3.07 -12.83
CA ILE A 292 14.01 3.04 -14.10
C ILE A 292 14.59 4.05 -15.10
N TRP A 293 14.47 3.73 -16.37
CA TRP A 293 14.58 4.69 -17.47
C TRP A 293 13.20 4.93 -18.06
N VAL A 294 12.89 6.18 -18.39
CA VAL A 294 11.62 6.59 -19.00
C VAL A 294 11.86 7.60 -20.11
N GLN A 295 11.18 7.43 -21.24
CA GLN A 295 11.08 8.46 -22.28
C GLN A 295 10.02 9.50 -21.91
N ARG A 296 10.41 10.77 -21.81
CA ARG A 296 9.59 11.90 -21.39
C ARG A 296 8.86 12.56 -22.57
N PHE A 297 7.80 11.93 -23.07
CA PHE A 297 6.95 12.48 -24.15
C PHE A 297 6.26 13.81 -23.81
N ASP A 298 6.22 14.16 -22.53
CA ASP A 298 5.70 15.42 -21.98
C ASP A 298 6.71 16.58 -22.07
N LYS A 299 7.96 16.32 -22.44
CA LYS A 299 9.02 17.34 -22.57
C LYS A 299 9.43 17.56 -24.04
N PRO A 300 9.89 18.78 -24.40
CA PRO A 300 10.51 19.04 -25.70
C PRO A 300 11.66 18.07 -25.98
N GLU A 301 11.84 17.68 -27.24
CA GLU A 301 12.84 16.67 -27.68
C GLU A 301 12.65 15.25 -27.10
N GLN A 302 11.59 15.02 -26.30
CA GLN A 302 11.21 13.72 -25.75
C GLN A 302 12.39 12.92 -25.15
N PRO A 303 13.16 13.52 -24.22
CA PRO A 303 14.39 12.95 -23.71
C PRO A 303 14.11 11.65 -22.96
N PHE A 304 15.09 10.75 -22.98
CA PHE A 304 15.15 9.67 -22.00
C PHE A 304 15.80 10.18 -20.71
N GLU A 305 15.23 9.81 -19.57
CA GLU A 305 15.74 10.18 -18.24
C GLU A 305 15.82 8.96 -17.31
N PHE A 306 16.83 8.95 -16.45
CA PHE A 306 17.08 7.90 -15.46
C PHE A 306 16.64 8.35 -14.07
N TYR A 307 15.86 7.52 -13.37
CA TYR A 307 15.29 7.87 -12.07
C TYR A 307 15.75 6.88 -11.00
N VAL A 308 16.25 7.44 -9.90
CA VAL A 308 16.71 6.68 -8.74
C VAL A 308 15.68 6.77 -7.62
N ASN A 309 15.31 5.60 -7.10
CA ASN A 309 14.30 5.41 -6.05
C ASN A 309 12.98 6.14 -6.34
N PRO A 310 12.40 6.02 -7.55
CA PRO A 310 11.15 6.69 -7.89
C PRO A 310 9.99 6.15 -7.04
N LYS A 311 9.14 7.06 -6.58
CA LYS A 311 7.92 6.78 -5.80
C LYS A 311 6.79 7.64 -6.30
N ILE A 312 5.67 7.03 -6.66
CA ILE A 312 4.48 7.78 -7.04
C ILE A 312 3.70 8.11 -5.77
N LEU A 313 3.69 9.39 -5.40
CA LEU A 313 3.05 9.90 -4.18
C LEU A 313 1.53 10.03 -4.30
N TRP A 314 1.06 10.33 -5.52
CA TRP A 314 -0.36 10.54 -5.80
C TRP A 314 -0.71 10.11 -7.22
N ARG A 315 -1.97 9.71 -7.41
CA ARG A 315 -2.56 9.29 -8.67
C ARG A 315 -3.92 9.96 -8.85
N SER A 316 -4.21 10.41 -10.07
CA SER A 316 -5.52 10.98 -10.38
C SER A 316 -6.63 9.93 -10.35
N LYS A 317 -7.83 10.34 -9.90
CA LYS A 317 -9.05 9.54 -10.06
C LYS A 317 -9.43 9.38 -11.54
N LEU A 318 -9.12 10.39 -12.35
CA LEU A 318 -9.24 10.30 -13.79
C LEU A 318 -8.31 9.21 -14.31
N LYS A 319 -8.87 8.21 -14.98
CA LYS A 319 -8.12 7.16 -15.66
C LYS A 319 -8.16 7.36 -17.17
N ARG A 320 -7.15 6.86 -17.87
CA ARG A 320 -7.11 6.70 -19.31
C ARG A 320 -6.94 5.23 -19.66
N LYS A 321 -7.62 4.79 -20.72
CA LYS A 321 -7.42 3.47 -21.33
C LYS A 321 -6.43 3.60 -22.48
N GLY A 322 -5.49 2.66 -22.60
CA GLY A 322 -4.60 2.62 -23.75
C GLY A 322 -3.72 1.39 -23.77
N ALA A 323 -3.20 1.09 -24.97
CA ALA A 323 -2.38 -0.08 -25.20
C ALA A 323 -1.05 0.00 -24.43
N GLU A 324 -0.77 -1.03 -23.64
CA GLU A 324 0.52 -1.28 -23.01
C GLU A 324 1.17 -2.53 -23.61
N GLY A 325 2.51 -2.52 -23.67
CA GLY A 325 3.34 -3.68 -23.94
C GLY A 325 4.55 -3.66 -23.02
N CYS A 326 5.26 -4.78 -22.91
CA CYS A 326 6.40 -4.90 -22.00
C CYS A 326 7.54 -5.68 -22.68
N LEU A 327 8.79 -5.24 -22.52
CA LEU A 327 9.96 -5.93 -23.06
C LEU A 327 10.14 -7.35 -22.47
N SER A 328 9.55 -7.61 -21.31
CA SER A 328 9.58 -8.90 -20.61
C SER A 328 8.41 -9.82 -20.94
N ILE A 329 7.42 -9.36 -21.71
CA ILE A 329 6.22 -10.13 -22.07
C ILE A 329 6.10 -10.17 -23.59
N PRO A 330 6.57 -11.25 -24.23
CA PRO A 330 6.66 -11.31 -25.68
C PRO A 330 5.27 -11.36 -26.32
N ASN A 331 5.11 -10.61 -27.42
CA ASN A 331 3.93 -10.64 -28.29
C ASN A 331 2.58 -10.33 -27.61
N ARG A 332 2.59 -9.66 -26.46
CA ARG A 332 1.36 -9.28 -25.75
C ARG A 332 1.22 -7.77 -25.69
N LYS A 333 0.09 -7.26 -26.16
CA LYS A 333 -0.31 -5.86 -26.02
C LYS A 333 -1.80 -5.80 -25.72
N GLU A 334 -2.17 -5.09 -24.68
CA GLU A 334 -3.56 -4.98 -24.25
C GLU A 334 -3.84 -3.58 -23.71
N ASP A 335 -5.11 -3.19 -23.73
CA ASP A 335 -5.54 -1.92 -23.19
C ASP A 335 -5.67 -1.98 -21.67
N VAL A 336 -4.84 -1.21 -20.96
CA VAL A 336 -4.83 -1.12 -19.50
C VAL A 336 -5.38 0.24 -19.07
N LEU A 337 -6.11 0.29 -17.96
CA LEU A 337 -6.51 1.56 -17.34
C LEU A 337 -5.40 2.05 -16.42
N ARG A 338 -4.96 3.29 -16.64
CA ARG A 338 -3.97 3.98 -15.80
C ARG A 338 -4.46 5.34 -15.36
N SER A 339 -3.95 5.83 -14.25
CA SER A 339 -4.22 7.21 -13.82
C SER A 339 -3.68 8.16 -14.88
N TYR A 340 -4.46 9.16 -15.27
CA TYR A 340 -4.06 10.14 -16.27
C TYR A 340 -2.89 11.02 -15.79
N ALA A 341 -2.89 11.37 -14.51
CA ALA A 341 -1.86 12.19 -13.88
C ALA A 341 -1.32 11.52 -12.61
N ILE A 342 -0.05 11.78 -12.32
CA ILE A 342 0.66 11.30 -11.14
C ILE A 342 1.52 12.43 -10.54
N ARG A 343 1.78 12.35 -9.24
CA ARG A 343 2.87 13.11 -8.58
C ARG A 343 3.99 12.13 -8.29
N LEU A 344 5.14 12.34 -8.91
CA LEU A 344 6.33 11.50 -8.76
C LEU A 344 7.32 12.16 -7.78
N GLN A 345 7.95 11.36 -6.94
CA GLN A 345 9.11 11.72 -6.12
C GLN A 345 10.29 10.85 -6.51
N TYR A 346 11.49 11.40 -6.59
CA TYR A 346 12.71 10.64 -6.85
C TYR A 346 13.95 11.36 -6.33
N ILE A 347 15.12 10.70 -6.35
CA ILE A 347 16.39 11.29 -5.97
C ILE A 347 17.21 11.56 -7.23
N ASN A 348 17.72 12.78 -7.37
CA ASN A 348 18.60 13.14 -8.48
C ASN A 348 20.08 12.79 -8.19
N LYS A 349 20.97 13.01 -9.15
CA LYS A 349 22.41 12.68 -9.03
C LYS A 349 23.12 13.46 -7.91
N GLU A 350 22.60 14.63 -7.55
CA GLU A 350 23.13 15.48 -6.47
C GLU A 350 22.57 15.09 -5.08
N GLY A 351 21.72 14.05 -4.99
CA GLY A 351 21.11 13.62 -3.73
C GLY A 351 19.92 14.48 -3.30
N LYS A 352 19.41 15.35 -4.17
CA LYS A 352 18.22 16.15 -3.90
C LYS A 352 16.96 15.34 -4.21
N VAL A 353 16.00 15.40 -3.28
CA VAL A 353 14.65 14.89 -3.50
C VAL A 353 13.91 15.85 -4.42
N ILE A 354 13.44 15.34 -5.55
CA ILE A 354 12.65 16.07 -6.54
C ILE A 354 11.24 15.52 -6.52
N GLU A 355 10.27 16.42 -6.62
CA GLU A 355 8.87 16.08 -6.84
C GLU A 355 8.34 16.83 -8.06
N GLU A 356 7.63 16.14 -8.93
CA GLU A 356 7.01 16.72 -10.12
C GLU A 356 5.67 16.06 -10.45
N ASN A 357 4.78 16.82 -11.08
CA ASN A 357 3.52 16.30 -11.62
C ASN A 357 3.75 15.89 -13.08
N ILE A 358 3.26 14.71 -13.44
CA ILE A 358 3.44 14.11 -14.77
C ILE A 358 2.07 13.65 -15.25
N GLU A 359 1.75 13.94 -16.51
CA GLU A 359 0.44 13.66 -17.10
C GLU A 359 0.54 12.88 -18.40
N GLY A 360 -0.60 12.44 -18.92
CA GLY A 360 -0.71 11.91 -20.26
C GLY A 360 0.01 10.57 -20.44
N PHE A 361 0.79 10.42 -21.50
CA PHE A 361 1.43 9.13 -21.84
C PHE A 361 2.68 8.89 -21.00
N THR A 362 3.44 9.92 -20.66
CA THR A 362 4.56 9.79 -19.73
C THR A 362 4.10 9.25 -18.37
N ALA A 363 2.96 9.71 -17.86
CA ALA A 363 2.39 9.20 -16.60
C ALA A 363 2.08 7.69 -16.67
N VAL A 364 1.65 7.18 -17.84
CA VAL A 364 1.44 5.74 -18.08
C VAL A 364 2.74 4.98 -18.00
N ILE A 365 3.79 5.48 -18.68
CA ILE A 365 5.12 4.84 -18.68
C ILE A 365 5.66 4.78 -17.25
N PHE A 366 5.60 5.87 -16.47
CA PHE A 366 6.03 5.83 -15.07
C PHE A 366 5.26 4.84 -14.22
N GLN A 367 3.94 4.75 -14.38
CA GLN A 367 3.14 3.75 -13.67
C GLN A 367 3.55 2.33 -14.05
N HIS A 368 3.82 2.08 -15.33
CA HIS A 368 4.30 0.78 -15.82
C HIS A 368 5.68 0.43 -15.25
N GLU A 369 6.67 1.31 -15.37
CA GLU A 369 8.03 1.03 -14.90
C GLU A 369 8.09 0.94 -13.36
N THR A 370 7.27 1.72 -12.66
CA THR A 370 7.16 1.65 -11.19
C THR A 370 6.48 0.35 -10.74
N ASP A 371 5.53 -0.19 -11.52
CA ASP A 371 4.91 -1.48 -11.21
C ASP A 371 5.94 -2.62 -11.20
N HIS A 372 6.88 -2.62 -12.16
CA HIS A 372 7.99 -3.58 -12.16
C HIS A 372 8.82 -3.54 -10.88
N LEU A 373 8.98 -2.38 -10.25
CA LEU A 373 9.70 -2.25 -8.98
C LEU A 373 8.99 -2.99 -7.83
N PHE A 374 7.68 -3.20 -7.94
CA PHE A 374 6.86 -3.94 -6.96
C PHE A 374 6.54 -5.36 -7.41
N GLY A 375 7.19 -5.84 -8.46
CA GLY A 375 6.89 -7.15 -9.04
C GLY A 375 5.47 -7.25 -9.59
N ILE A 376 4.90 -6.13 -10.03
CA ILE A 376 3.60 -6.06 -10.69
C ILE A 376 3.85 -5.99 -12.20
N LEU A 377 3.16 -6.83 -12.95
CA LEU A 377 3.16 -6.83 -14.40
C LEU A 377 1.80 -6.31 -14.90
N PHE A 378 1.75 -5.72 -16.10
CA PHE A 378 0.49 -5.18 -16.62
C PHE A 378 -0.67 -6.20 -16.68
N PRO A 379 -0.45 -7.53 -16.91
CA PRO A 379 -1.54 -8.50 -16.83
C PRO A 379 -2.18 -8.61 -15.44
N ASP A 380 -1.39 -8.39 -14.38
CA ASP A 380 -1.93 -8.36 -13.00
C ASP A 380 -2.89 -7.18 -12.84
N ARG A 381 -2.61 -6.05 -13.50
CA ARG A 381 -3.51 -4.88 -13.50
C ARG A 381 -4.80 -5.14 -14.25
N LEU A 382 -4.76 -5.92 -15.33
CA LEU A 382 -5.96 -6.31 -16.05
C LEU A 382 -6.86 -7.16 -15.14
N GLU A 383 -6.31 -8.16 -14.47
CA GLU A 383 -7.03 -9.01 -13.52
C GLU A 383 -7.61 -8.19 -12.35
N GLU A 384 -6.82 -7.26 -11.77
CA GLU A 384 -7.30 -6.32 -10.74
C GLU A 384 -8.48 -5.47 -11.23
N GLN A 385 -8.52 -5.13 -12.52
CA GLN A 385 -9.48 -4.21 -13.12
C GLN A 385 -10.71 -4.88 -13.74
N GLU A 386 -10.76 -6.22 -13.84
CA GLU A 386 -11.88 -6.93 -14.49
C GLU A 386 -13.25 -6.60 -13.88
N LYS A 387 -13.26 -6.28 -12.57
CA LYS A 387 -14.49 -5.98 -11.82
C LYS A 387 -14.74 -4.47 -11.62
N ASP A 388 -13.83 -3.62 -12.10
CA ASP A 388 -13.97 -2.17 -11.95
C ASP A 388 -15.09 -1.64 -12.87
N SER A 389 -16.02 -0.87 -12.29
CA SER A 389 -16.94 -0.05 -13.08
C SER A 389 -16.40 1.36 -13.25
N TYR A 390 -16.55 1.94 -14.44
CA TYR A 390 -16.15 3.31 -14.73
C TYR A 390 -17.19 4.03 -15.56
N VAL A 391 -17.28 5.34 -15.34
CA VAL A 391 -18.13 6.24 -16.13
C VAL A 391 -17.24 6.93 -17.15
N PRO A 392 -17.47 6.76 -18.47
CA PRO A 392 -16.70 7.46 -19.48
C PRO A 392 -16.99 8.96 -19.44
N LEU A 393 -15.97 9.77 -19.70
CA LEU A 393 -16.12 11.22 -19.85
C LEU A 393 -16.30 11.52 -21.34
N ASN A 394 -17.39 12.22 -21.67
CA ASN A 394 -17.76 12.55 -23.05
C ASN A 394 -17.10 13.84 -23.57
N ASP A 395 -16.51 14.64 -22.68
CA ASP A 395 -15.89 15.92 -23.00
C ASP A 395 -14.36 15.80 -23.03
N LYS A 396 -13.72 16.50 -23.97
CA LYS A 396 -12.27 16.71 -23.93
C LYS A 396 -11.94 17.56 -22.71
N ILE A 397 -10.99 17.10 -21.90
CA ILE A 397 -10.54 17.86 -20.74
C ILE A 397 -9.19 18.46 -21.03
N ASP A 398 -9.11 19.79 -21.06
CA ASP A 398 -7.86 20.52 -21.12
C ASP A 398 -7.29 20.65 -19.71
N PHE A 399 -6.44 19.69 -19.33
CA PHE A 399 -5.61 19.82 -18.14
C PHE A 399 -4.26 20.40 -18.55
N SER A 400 -4.03 21.63 -18.13
CA SER A 400 -2.68 22.18 -18.03
C SER A 400 -2.54 22.71 -16.61
N ILE A 401 -1.97 21.91 -15.71
CA ILE A 401 -1.36 22.48 -14.51
C ILE A 401 -0.17 23.29 -15.03
N LEU A 402 -0.35 24.60 -15.21
CA LEU A 402 0.75 25.50 -15.51
C LEU A 402 1.82 25.27 -14.42
N PRO A 403 3.11 25.09 -14.77
CA PRO A 403 4.15 24.92 -13.76
C PRO A 403 4.03 26.04 -12.71
N LYS A 404 3.90 25.65 -11.43
CA LYS A 404 3.60 26.48 -10.23
C LYS A 404 2.13 26.73 -9.83
N THR A 405 1.13 26.04 -10.41
CA THR A 405 -0.28 26.23 -10.00
C THR A 405 -0.76 25.43 -8.79
N LEU A 406 0.08 24.56 -8.22
CA LEU A 406 -0.13 24.04 -6.87
C LEU A 406 0.89 24.69 -5.94
N THR A 407 0.46 25.77 -5.28
CA THR A 407 1.13 26.28 -4.07
C THR A 407 0.90 25.29 -2.90
N PRO A 408 1.83 25.24 -1.92
CA PRO A 408 1.92 24.19 -0.90
C PRO A 408 0.63 23.87 -0.14
#